data_AF-A0A969DNM1-F1
#
_entry.id   AF-A0A969DNM1-F1
#
_cell.length_a   1.000
_cell.length_b   1.000
_cell.length_c   1.000
_cell.angle_alpha   90.00
_cell.angle_beta   90.00
_cell.angle_gamma   90.00
#
_symmetry.space_group_name_H-M   'P 1'
#
loop_
_entity.id
_entity.type
_entity.pdbx_description
1 polymer ?
#
loop_
_entity_poly.entity_id
_entity_poly.type
_entity_poly.pdbx_seq_one_letter_code
_entity_poly.pdbx_strand_id
1 'polypeptide(L)'
;MAKEQSRGNQWQIGTLFGIPLLIDSSWLFIVGLVTFVNATGWQTAFPEWGVMTAWGAGFITAILLFVSVLFHELGHSLVAK
;
A
#
# COMPACT_ATOMS: atom_id res chain seq x y z
N MET A 1 -10.12 -22.48 -29.34
CA MET A 1 -9.07 -22.53 -28.30
C MET A 1 -8.91 -21.12 -27.74
N ALA A 2 -9.78 -20.72 -26.82
CA ALA A 2 -9.67 -19.43 -26.12
C ALA A 2 -8.80 -19.66 -24.88
N LYS A 3 -7.66 -18.97 -24.79
CA LYS A 3 -6.89 -18.94 -23.55
C LYS A 3 -7.65 -18.09 -22.55
N GLU A 4 -8.42 -18.75 -21.70
CA GLU A 4 -8.96 -18.17 -20.48
C GLU A 4 -7.79 -17.96 -19.52
N GLN A 5 -7.10 -16.82 -19.68
CA GLN A 5 -6.19 -16.35 -18.65
C GLN A 5 -7.04 -15.90 -17.48
N SER A 6 -7.06 -16.70 -16.42
CA SER A 6 -7.47 -16.28 -15.08
C SER A 6 -6.78 -14.96 -14.76
N ARG A 7 -7.54 -13.85 -14.85
CA ARG A 7 -7.06 -12.50 -14.56
C ARG A 7 -6.93 -12.42 -13.05
N GLY A 8 -5.75 -12.77 -12.53
CA GLY A 8 -5.46 -12.75 -11.10
C GLY A 8 -5.83 -11.40 -10.50
N ASN A 9 -6.74 -11.43 -9.52
CA ASN A 9 -6.93 -10.54 -8.37
C ASN A 9 -6.65 -9.03 -8.48
N GLN A 10 -6.70 -8.44 -9.67
CA GLN A 10 -6.52 -7.00 -9.87
C GLN A 10 -7.88 -6.31 -9.94
N TRP A 11 -8.16 -5.47 -8.95
CA TRP A 11 -9.35 -4.63 -8.87
C TRP A 11 -9.04 -3.19 -9.27
N GLN A 12 -9.83 -2.65 -10.19
CA GLN A 12 -9.73 -1.23 -10.54
C GLN A 12 -10.41 -0.39 -9.46
N ILE A 13 -9.65 0.44 -8.77
CA ILE A 13 -10.15 1.31 -7.69
C ILE A 13 -10.40 2.76 -8.15
N GLY A 14 -9.88 3.16 -9.30
CA GLY A 14 -10.05 4.50 -9.83
C GLY A 14 -9.16 4.81 -11.02
N THR A 15 -9.02 6.09 -11.34
CA THR A 15 -8.18 6.58 -12.42
C THR A 15 -7.43 7.81 -11.94
N LEU A 16 -6.10 7.80 -12.04
CA LEU A 16 -5.23 8.91 -11.61
C LEU A 16 -4.45 9.41 -12.83
N PHE A 17 -4.57 10.70 -13.16
CA PHE A 17 -3.96 11.32 -14.36
C PHE A 17 -4.24 10.59 -15.70
N GLY A 18 -5.39 9.91 -15.81
CA GLY A 18 -5.76 9.12 -16.99
C GLY A 18 -5.23 7.67 -17.00
N ILE A 19 -4.48 7.26 -15.98
CA ILE A 19 -3.98 5.90 -15.81
C ILE A 19 -4.94 5.12 -14.88
N PRO A 20 -5.48 3.96 -15.30
CA PRO A 20 -6.33 3.15 -14.44
C PRO A 20 -5.51 2.61 -13.26
N LEU A 21 -5.94 2.93 -12.04
CA LEU A 21 -5.35 2.40 -10.81
C LEU A 21 -5.91 1.00 -10.56
N LEU A 22 -5.07 0.01 -10.82
CA LEU A 22 -5.32 -1.39 -10.54
C LEU A 22 -4.61 -1.76 -9.24
N ILE A 23 -5.35 -2.25 -8.25
CA ILE A 23 -4.82 -2.81 -7.01
C ILE A 23 -4.91 -4.32 -7.10
N ASP A 24 -3.77 -4.99 -6.93
CA ASP A 24 -3.71 -6.42 -6.75
C ASP A 24 -4.00 -6.80 -5.28
N SER A 25 -4.66 -7.93 -5.02
CA SER A 25 -4.92 -8.40 -3.65
C SER A 25 -3.65 -8.57 -2.79
N SER A 26 -2.48 -8.79 -3.41
CA SER A 26 -1.19 -8.78 -2.70
C SER A 26 -0.89 -7.46 -2.00
N TRP A 27 -1.44 -6.34 -2.51
CA TRP A 27 -1.28 -5.03 -1.90
C TRP A 27 -1.88 -4.97 -0.49
N LEU A 28 -3.08 -5.53 -0.30
CA LEU A 28 -3.73 -5.59 1.02
C LEU A 28 -2.92 -6.43 2.01
N PHE A 29 -2.33 -7.53 1.52
CA PHE A 29 -1.43 -8.36 2.33
C PHE A 29 -0.19 -7.57 2.76
N ILE A 30 0.45 -6.85 1.84
CA ILE A 30 1.64 -6.04 2.17
C ILE A 30 1.29 -4.90 3.13
N VAL A 31 0.18 -4.19 2.91
CA VAL A 31 -0.28 -3.15 3.84
C VAL A 31 -0.50 -3.72 5.24
N GLY A 32 -1.15 -4.89 5.35
CA GLY A 32 -1.32 -5.59 6.62
C GLY A 32 0.00 -5.97 7.29
N LEU A 33 0.94 -6.52 6.52
CA LEU A 33 2.26 -6.91 7.02
C LEU A 33 3.08 -5.70 7.50
N VAL A 34 3.14 -4.63 6.70
CA VAL A 34 3.86 -3.39 7.06
C VAL A 34 3.22 -2.76 8.29
N THR A 35 1.89 -2.72 8.35
CA THR A 35 1.15 -2.23 9.53
C THR A 35 1.52 -3.05 10.76
N PHE A 36 1.51 -4.38 10.67
CA PHE A 36 1.83 -5.27 11.79
C PHE A 36 3.25 -5.07 12.31
N VAL A 37 4.24 -5.07 11.41
CA VAL A 37 5.66 -4.89 11.78
C VAL A 37 5.89 -3.53 12.43
N ASN A 38 5.31 -2.46 11.88
CA ASN A 38 5.46 -1.12 12.45
C ASN A 38 4.70 -1.00 13.77
N ALA A 39 3.46 -1.47 13.86
CA ALA A 39 2.66 -1.39 15.07
C ALA A 39 3.32 -2.12 16.25
N THR A 40 3.85 -3.32 16.02
CA THR A 40 4.59 -4.07 17.05
C THR A 40 5.90 -3.38 17.43
N GLY A 41 6.60 -2.78 16.45
CA GLY A 41 7.76 -1.92 16.71
C GLY A 41 7.43 -0.72 17.59
N TRP A 42 6.35 0.01 17.29
CA TRP A 42 5.89 1.15 18.09
C TRP A 42 5.48 0.76 19.50
N GLN A 43 4.77 -0.36 19.67
CA GLN A 43 4.42 -0.86 21.02
C GLN A 43 5.65 -1.22 21.85
N THR A 44 6.71 -1.73 21.21
CA THR A 44 7.95 -2.08 21.89
C THR A 44 8.77 -0.84 22.24
N ALA A 45 8.84 0.12 21.32
CA ALA A 45 9.60 1.36 21.49
C ALA A 45 8.93 2.37 22.42
N PHE A 46 7.60 2.40 22.44
CA PHE A 46 6.78 3.31 23.25
C PHE A 46 5.72 2.51 24.02
N PRO A 47 6.10 1.83 25.12
CA PRO A 47 5.16 1.04 25.92
C PRO A 47 3.99 1.83 26.51
N GLU A 48 4.17 3.15 26.67
CA GLU A 48 3.12 4.07 27.10
C GLU A 48 2.06 4.37 26.03
N TRP A 49 2.33 4.05 24.76
CA TRP A 49 1.34 4.19 23.69
C TRP A 49 0.28 3.10 23.82
N GLY A 50 -0.98 3.51 23.88
CA GLY A 50 -2.11 2.57 23.81
C GLY A 50 -2.08 1.76 22.52
N VAL A 51 -2.62 0.53 22.58
CA VAL A 51 -2.67 -0.40 21.44
C VAL A 51 -3.23 0.27 20.19
N MET A 52 -4.35 1.00 20.32
CA MET A 52 -4.99 1.68 19.19
C MET A 52 -4.07 2.72 18.53
N THR A 53 -3.30 3.47 19.31
CA THR A 53 -2.38 4.49 18.81
C THR A 53 -1.22 3.88 18.05
N ALA A 54 -0.60 2.83 18.60
CA ALA A 54 0.51 2.15 17.93
C ALA A 54 0.08 1.48 16.61
N TRP A 55 -1.09 0.84 16.60
CA TRP A 55 -1.63 0.22 15.38
C TRP A 55 -2.10 1.26 14.36
N GLY A 56 -2.71 2.36 14.81
CA GLY A 56 -3.06 3.49 13.94
C GLY A 56 -1.83 4.12 13.29
N ALA A 57 -0.77 4.34 14.07
CA ALA A 57 0.51 4.84 13.56
C ALA A 57 1.13 3.87 12.55
N GLY A 58 1.17 2.57 12.85
CA GLY A 58 1.67 1.55 11.93
C GLY A 58 0.90 1.52 10.60
N PHE A 59 -0.43 1.66 10.65
CA PHE A 59 -1.27 1.70 9.46
C PHE A 59 -1.04 2.97 8.63
N ILE A 60 -0.98 4.15 9.29
CA ILE A 60 -0.68 5.42 8.62
C ILE A 60 0.69 5.35 7.94
N THR A 61 1.71 4.82 8.61
CA THR A 61 3.04 4.62 8.03
C THR A 61 2.99 3.73 6.79
N ALA A 62 2.23 2.62 6.82
CA ALA A 62 2.07 1.74 5.66
C ALA A 62 1.45 2.48 4.47
N ILE A 63 0.38 3.25 4.68
CA ILE A 63 -0.27 4.03 3.62
C ILE A 63 0.66 5.10 3.05
N LEU A 64 1.35 5.86 3.91
CA LEU A 64 2.29 6.89 3.47
C LEU A 64 3.44 6.32 2.64
N LEU A 65 3.96 5.14 3.02
CA LEU A 65 4.99 4.45 2.27
C LEU A 65 4.52 4.08 0.86
N PHE A 66 3.31 3.54 0.74
CA PHE A 66 2.75 3.22 -0.58
C PHE A 66 2.49 4.45 -1.44
N VAL A 67 1.92 5.51 -0.85
CA VAL A 67 1.71 6.78 -1.57
C VAL A 67 3.03 7.37 -2.05
N SER A 68 4.10 7.28 -1.25
CA SER A 68 5.44 7.72 -1.64
C SER A 68 5.97 6.96 -2.87
N VAL A 69 5.85 5.62 -2.89
CA VAL A 69 6.26 4.80 -4.04
C VAL A 69 5.44 5.14 -5.28
N LEU A 70 4.12 5.30 -5.15
CA LEU A 70 3.26 5.71 -6.27
C LEU A 70 3.69 7.06 -6.85
N PHE A 71 4.02 8.04 -6.01
CA PHE A 71 4.52 9.32 -6.48
C PHE A 71 5.94 9.23 -7.06
N HIS A 72 6.80 8.35 -6.54
CA HIS A 72 8.12 8.11 -7.10
C HIS A 72 8.02 7.57 -8.54
N GLU A 73 7.16 6.58 -8.77
CA GLU A 73 6.91 6.01 -10.09
C GLU A 73 6.22 7.01 -11.04
N LEU A 74 5.31 7.83 -10.52
CA LEU A 74 4.69 8.91 -11.29
C LEU A 74 5.72 9.97 -11.70
N GLY A 75 6.65 10.32 -10.82
CA GLY A 75 7.75 11.24 -11.10
C GLY A 75 8.63 10.74 -12.25
N HIS A 76 9.00 9.46 -12.24
CA HIS A 76 9.73 8.84 -13.38
C HIS A 76 8.93 8.92 -14.68
N SER A 77 7.63 8.69 -14.62
CA SER A 77 6.74 8.77 -15.79
C SER A 77 6.59 10.19 -16.34
N LEU A 78 6.60 11.21 -15.46
CA LEU A 78 6.53 12.62 -15.85
C LEU A 78 7.84 13.15 -16.43
N VAL A 79 8.99 12.68 -15.91
CA VAL A 79 10.33 13.08 -16.41
C VAL A 79 10.70 12.35 -17.70
N ALA A 80 10.17 11.14 -17.93
CA ALA A 80 10.37 10.40 -19.18
C ALA A 80 9.56 10.96 -20.37
N LYS A 81 8.84 12.07 -20.19
CA LYS A 81 8.10 12.79 -21.22
C LYS A 81 8.88 14.02 -21.68
#